data_AF-A0A9E0MPQ7-F1
#
_entry.id   AF-A0A9E0MPQ7-F1
#
_cell.length_a   1.000
_cell.length_b   1.000
_cell.length_c   1.000
_cell.angle_alpha   90.00
_cell.angle_beta   90.00
_cell.angle_gamma   90.00
#
_symmetry.space_group_name_H-M   'P 1'
#
loop_
_entity.id
_entity.type
_entity.pdbx_description
1 polymer ?
#
loop_
_entity_poly.entity_id
_entity_poly.type
_entity_poly.pdbx_seq_one_letter_code
_entity_poly.pdbx_strand_id
1 'polypeptide(L)'
;MLAAAVVQNQARPAPADRSKEHRLVDFADDDAARAERARDAVVDALLQAFPHPHAAGRSCDPNRPGTRPDERMGGVLLPTITQVAGAFTRAGASEIAFLIDYCPTGSGVPRTRRLLVLEAGVATFDHELLASEPFDEVLSASDLDGDGRAELLLTTSRFEDGRSMVDLSVVALRGAGPATLGTWRAVVHCNPREPRRTTLALHVRLDGGAPVFRDAVTTSRCVYPPSPPGP
;
A
#
# COMPACT_ATOMS: atom_id res chain seq x y z
N MET A 1 62.71 3.96 -7.37
CA MET A 1 61.71 2.94 -7.00
C MET A 1 60.35 3.40 -7.49
N LEU A 2 59.88 2.89 -8.63
CA LEU A 2 58.50 3.09 -9.10
C LEU A 2 57.69 1.87 -8.69
N ALA A 3 56.70 2.06 -7.83
CA ALA A 3 55.74 1.03 -7.47
C ALA A 3 54.64 0.99 -8.55
N ALA A 4 54.52 -0.16 -9.22
CA ALA A 4 53.42 -0.43 -10.14
C ALA A 4 52.16 -0.75 -9.34
N ALA A 5 51.10 0.03 -9.56
CA ALA A 5 49.78 -0.24 -9.00
C ALA A 5 49.15 -1.44 -9.73
N VAL A 6 48.91 -2.53 -8.99
CA VAL A 6 48.13 -3.67 -9.46
C VAL A 6 46.66 -3.27 -9.50
N VAL A 7 46.14 -3.03 -10.70
CA VAL A 7 44.70 -2.87 -10.92
C VAL A 7 44.07 -4.26 -10.77
N GLN A 8 43.44 -4.51 -9.64
CA GLN A 8 42.61 -5.70 -9.43
C GLN A 8 41.35 -5.56 -10.32
N ASN A 9 41.33 -6.30 -11.42
CA ASN A 9 40.12 -6.52 -12.21
C ASN A 9 39.10 -7.28 -11.35
N GLN A 10 38.23 -6.56 -10.65
CA GLN A 10 37.04 -7.15 -10.05
C GLN A 10 36.12 -7.60 -11.19
N ALA A 11 35.98 -8.91 -11.34
CA ALA A 11 35.06 -9.51 -12.29
C ALA A 11 33.65 -8.93 -12.06
N ARG A 12 33.03 -8.41 -13.12
CA ARG A 12 31.61 -8.01 -13.06
C ARG A 12 30.79 -9.22 -12.58
N PRO A 13 29.94 -9.08 -11.56
CA PRO A 13 29.05 -10.16 -11.16
C PRO A 13 28.21 -10.57 -12.38
N ALA A 14 28.01 -11.88 -12.54
CA ALA A 14 27.16 -12.42 -13.59
C ALA A 14 25.76 -11.77 -13.50
N PRO A 15 25.12 -11.48 -14.64
CA PRO A 15 23.77 -10.91 -14.63
C PRO A 15 22.83 -11.86 -13.88
N ALA A 16 22.13 -11.33 -12.87
CA ALA A 16 21.15 -12.11 -12.12
C ALA A 16 20.08 -12.68 -13.06
N ASP A 17 19.68 -13.93 -12.84
CA ASP A 17 18.55 -14.56 -13.52
C ASP A 17 17.26 -13.80 -13.16
N ARG A 18 16.61 -13.23 -14.19
CA ARG A 18 15.40 -12.39 -14.06
C ARG A 18 14.11 -13.13 -14.40
N SER A 19 14.19 -14.42 -14.72
CA SER A 19 13.03 -15.21 -15.14
C SER A 19 11.96 -15.38 -14.05
N LYS A 20 12.31 -15.10 -12.79
CA LYS A 20 11.43 -15.19 -11.60
C LYS A 20 11.03 -13.83 -11.03
N GLU A 21 11.22 -12.76 -11.80
CA GLU A 21 10.89 -11.41 -11.35
C GLU A 21 9.45 -11.05 -11.74
N HIS A 22 8.62 -10.77 -10.74
CA HIS A 22 7.24 -10.35 -10.90
C HIS A 22 7.18 -8.82 -10.89
N ARG A 23 6.47 -8.22 -11.84
CA ARG A 23 6.13 -6.78 -11.79
C ARG A 23 4.89 -6.61 -10.94
N LEU A 24 5.02 -5.99 -9.78
CA LEU A 24 3.92 -5.83 -8.82
C LEU A 24 3.00 -4.67 -9.19
N VAL A 25 3.57 -3.56 -9.64
CA VAL A 25 2.82 -2.35 -9.98
C VAL A 25 3.59 -1.58 -11.05
N ASP A 26 2.83 -0.96 -11.95
CA ASP A 26 3.32 0.01 -12.92
C ASP A 26 2.53 1.31 -12.73
N PHE A 27 3.17 2.33 -12.19
CA PHE A 27 2.56 3.62 -11.90
C PHE A 27 2.34 4.46 -13.18
N ALA A 28 2.76 3.97 -14.35
CA ALA A 28 2.47 4.62 -15.63
C ALA A 28 1.04 4.33 -16.15
N ASP A 29 0.47 3.19 -15.75
CA ASP A 29 -0.77 2.63 -16.31
C ASP A 29 -2.01 2.93 -15.45
N ASP A 30 -1.88 3.82 -14.46
CA ASP A 30 -2.92 4.08 -13.46
C ASP A 30 -4.06 4.95 -14.03
N ASP A 31 -4.90 4.32 -14.86
CA ASP A 31 -6.10 4.91 -15.43
C ASP A 31 -7.17 5.11 -14.33
N ALA A 32 -7.10 6.26 -13.67
CA ALA A 32 -8.03 6.72 -12.62
C ALA A 32 -9.52 6.58 -12.98
N ALA A 33 -9.87 6.53 -14.27
CA ALA A 33 -11.24 6.45 -14.75
C ALA A 33 -11.90 5.05 -14.65
N ARG A 34 -11.12 3.97 -14.47
CA ARG A 34 -11.68 2.60 -14.38
C ARG A 34 -12.07 2.22 -12.94
N ALA A 35 -11.45 2.83 -11.94
CA ALA A 35 -11.69 2.56 -10.51
C ALA A 35 -13.05 3.11 -10.02
N GLU A 36 -13.55 4.20 -10.59
CA GLU A 36 -14.63 4.98 -9.98
C GLU A 36 -16.03 4.34 -10.11
N ARG A 37 -16.36 3.69 -11.23
CA ARG A 37 -17.70 3.09 -11.44
C ARG A 37 -17.88 1.71 -10.82
N ALA A 38 -16.80 0.96 -10.60
CA ALA A 38 -16.85 -0.32 -9.88
C ALA A 38 -16.95 -0.11 -8.36
N ARG A 39 -16.54 1.07 -7.88
CA ARG A 39 -16.54 1.43 -6.47
C ARG A 39 -17.95 1.50 -5.89
N ASP A 40 -18.89 2.18 -6.52
CA ASP A 40 -20.21 2.46 -5.92
C ASP A 40 -21.03 1.19 -5.61
N ALA A 41 -21.18 0.28 -6.57
CA ALA A 41 -21.96 -0.96 -6.36
C ALA A 41 -21.32 -1.88 -5.31
N VAL A 42 -19.99 -1.87 -5.21
CA VAL A 42 -19.25 -2.70 -4.26
C VAL A 42 -19.27 -2.09 -2.87
N VAL A 43 -19.20 -0.76 -2.76
CA VAL A 43 -19.38 -0.04 -1.49
C VAL A 43 -20.77 -0.27 -0.92
N ASP A 44 -21.82 -0.23 -1.74
CA ASP A 44 -23.18 -0.52 -1.27
C ASP A 44 -23.32 -1.96 -0.78
N ALA A 45 -22.74 -2.93 -1.50
CA ALA A 45 -22.72 -4.34 -1.06
C ALA A 45 -21.94 -4.52 0.25
N LEU A 46 -20.81 -3.82 0.41
CA LEU A 46 -20.02 -3.81 1.64
C LEU A 46 -20.79 -3.24 2.82
N LEU A 47 -21.46 -2.10 2.63
CA LEU A 47 -22.27 -1.45 3.67
C LEU A 47 -23.48 -2.30 4.06
N GLN A 48 -24.05 -3.08 3.12
CA GLN A 48 -25.12 -4.04 3.41
C GLN A 48 -24.62 -5.26 4.19
N ALA A 49 -23.45 -5.80 3.85
CA ALA A 49 -22.85 -6.93 4.58
C ALA A 49 -22.37 -6.54 5.99
N PHE A 50 -22.00 -5.27 6.20
CA PHE A 50 -21.48 -4.75 7.45
C PHE A 50 -22.23 -3.48 7.90
N PRO A 51 -23.49 -3.59 8.35
CA PRO A 51 -24.28 -2.41 8.71
C PRO A 51 -23.70 -1.65 9.91
N HIS A 52 -22.96 -2.33 10.81
CA HIS A 52 -22.35 -1.74 12.01
C HIS A 52 -21.00 -2.41 12.37
N PRO A 53 -19.88 -2.04 11.71
CA PRO A 53 -18.59 -2.73 11.90
C PRO A 53 -17.85 -2.43 13.22
N HIS A 54 -18.50 -1.78 14.20
CA HIS A 54 -17.91 -1.55 15.52
C HIS A 54 -18.53 -2.44 16.60
N ALA A 55 -17.71 -2.85 17.57
CA ALA A 55 -18.22 -3.27 18.88
C ALA A 55 -19.09 -2.14 19.47
N ALA A 56 -20.31 -2.47 19.91
CA ALA A 56 -21.26 -1.51 20.45
C ALA A 56 -20.62 -0.57 21.50
N GLY A 57 -20.81 0.76 21.36
CA GLY A 57 -20.42 1.77 22.36
C GLY A 57 -19.21 2.66 22.03
N ARG A 58 -18.54 2.49 20.88
CA ARG A 58 -17.47 3.40 20.43
C ARG A 58 -18.03 4.48 19.49
N SER A 59 -17.91 5.75 19.88
CA SER A 59 -18.28 6.93 19.08
C SER A 59 -17.03 7.47 18.37
N CYS A 60 -17.17 7.81 17.09
CA CYS A 60 -16.09 8.36 16.28
C CYS A 60 -16.02 9.90 16.31
N ASP A 61 -16.70 10.55 17.25
CA ASP A 61 -16.65 12.00 17.43
C ASP A 61 -15.23 12.45 17.84
N PRO A 62 -14.51 13.22 16.99
CA PRO A 62 -13.18 13.74 17.31
C PRO A 62 -13.25 14.82 18.40
N ASN A 63 -14.43 15.39 18.66
CA ASN A 63 -14.67 16.43 19.66
C ASN A 63 -15.15 15.88 21.00
N ARG A 64 -15.22 14.54 21.17
CA ARG A 64 -15.63 13.94 22.44
C ARG A 64 -14.68 14.37 23.58
N PRO A 65 -15.19 14.69 24.77
CA PRO A 65 -14.35 14.96 25.94
C PRO A 65 -13.36 13.81 26.18
N GLY A 66 -12.06 14.12 26.21
CA GLY A 66 -10.97 13.14 26.39
C GLY A 66 -10.19 12.79 25.12
N THR A 67 -10.64 13.16 23.93
CA THR A 67 -9.86 12.98 22.68
C THR A 67 -8.66 13.92 22.67
N ARG A 68 -7.46 13.40 22.35
CA ARG A 68 -6.22 14.18 22.38
C ARG A 68 -6.20 15.24 21.27
N PRO A 69 -5.55 16.40 21.46
CA PRO A 69 -5.56 17.48 20.46
C PRO A 69 -5.05 17.09 19.07
N ASP A 70 -4.08 16.18 18.98
CA ASP A 70 -3.54 15.61 17.74
C ASP A 70 -4.51 14.67 17.01
N GLU A 71 -5.53 14.17 17.71
CA GLU A 71 -6.62 13.34 17.18
C GLU A 71 -7.85 14.18 16.75
N ARG A 72 -7.77 15.52 16.83
CA ARG A 72 -8.86 16.45 16.48
C ARG A 72 -8.66 17.04 15.09
N MET A 73 -8.67 16.20 14.05
CA MET A 73 -8.73 16.69 12.67
C MET A 73 -10.19 16.72 12.20
N GLY A 74 -10.71 17.94 12.01
CA GLY A 74 -12.07 18.18 11.52
C GLY A 74 -12.15 17.99 10.00
N GLY A 75 -13.03 17.09 9.56
CA GLY A 75 -13.38 16.84 8.17
C GLY A 75 -14.28 15.62 8.05
N VAL A 76 -15.18 15.60 7.06
CA VAL A 76 -15.88 14.38 6.66
C VAL A 76 -14.83 13.47 6.02
N LEU A 77 -14.33 12.48 6.75
CA LEU A 77 -13.55 11.43 6.12
C LEU A 77 -14.52 10.56 5.34
N LEU A 78 -14.54 10.75 4.02
CA LEU A 78 -15.14 9.77 3.13
C LEU A 78 -14.39 8.46 3.33
N PRO A 79 -15.07 7.31 3.36
CA PRO A 79 -14.37 6.05 3.49
C PRO A 79 -13.40 5.88 2.33
N THR A 80 -12.12 5.67 2.67
CA THR A 80 -11.13 5.24 1.69
C THR A 80 -11.31 3.75 1.53
N ILE A 81 -11.68 3.33 0.32
CA ILE A 81 -11.90 1.93 -0.01
C ILE A 81 -11.04 1.66 -1.23
N THR A 82 -10.01 0.85 -1.04
CA THR A 82 -9.17 0.31 -2.12
C THR A 82 -9.41 -1.18 -2.24
N GLN A 83 -9.34 -1.72 -3.45
CA GLN A 83 -9.67 -3.12 -3.70
C GLN A 83 -8.80 -3.74 -4.79
N VAL A 84 -8.55 -5.04 -4.69
CA VAL A 84 -7.88 -5.84 -5.72
C VAL A 84 -8.50 -7.24 -5.77
N ALA A 85 -8.57 -7.81 -6.97
CA ALA A 85 -9.01 -9.18 -7.16
C ALA A 85 -7.81 -10.15 -7.04
N GLY A 86 -8.06 -11.36 -6.54
CA GLY A 86 -7.04 -12.39 -6.38
C GLY A 86 -7.55 -13.62 -5.63
N ALA A 87 -6.65 -14.57 -5.37
CA ALA A 87 -6.92 -15.76 -4.57
C ALA A 87 -6.22 -15.60 -3.22
N PHE A 88 -6.86 -15.08 -2.18
CA PHE A 88 -6.16 -14.70 -0.95
C PHE A 88 -6.28 -15.75 0.14
N THR A 89 -7.47 -16.30 0.39
CA THR A 89 -7.69 -17.22 1.51
C THR A 89 -7.45 -18.67 1.11
N ARG A 90 -7.69 -19.02 -0.16
CA ARG A 90 -7.54 -20.37 -0.70
C ARG A 90 -6.93 -20.34 -2.09
N ALA A 91 -6.13 -21.35 -2.41
CA ALA A 91 -5.46 -21.45 -3.70
C ALA A 91 -6.47 -21.48 -4.86
N GLY A 92 -6.27 -20.61 -5.85
CA GLY A 92 -7.12 -20.50 -7.04
C GLY A 92 -8.54 -19.95 -6.81
N ALA A 93 -8.85 -19.43 -5.62
CA ALA A 93 -10.15 -18.80 -5.35
C ALA A 93 -10.33 -17.51 -6.18
N SER A 94 -11.59 -17.13 -6.43
CA SER A 94 -11.93 -15.85 -7.06
C SER A 94 -12.48 -14.92 -6.00
N GLU A 95 -11.60 -14.12 -5.42
CA GLU A 95 -11.90 -13.25 -4.29
C GLU A 95 -11.56 -11.79 -4.60
N ILE A 96 -12.09 -10.88 -3.78
CA ILE A 96 -11.74 -9.46 -3.80
C ILE A 96 -11.30 -9.08 -2.38
N ALA A 97 -10.07 -8.58 -2.27
CA ALA A 97 -9.56 -7.98 -1.04
C ALA A 97 -9.87 -6.49 -1.04
N PHE A 98 -10.27 -5.99 0.12
CA PHE A 98 -10.62 -4.61 0.40
C PHE A 98 -9.81 -4.11 1.58
N LEU A 99 -9.21 -2.94 1.43
CA LEU A 99 -8.77 -2.15 2.56
C LEU A 99 -9.74 -0.99 2.74
N ILE A 100 -10.42 -0.99 3.87
CA ILE A 100 -11.51 -0.09 4.18
C ILE A 100 -11.08 0.75 5.37
N ASP A 101 -11.03 2.05 5.16
CA ASP A 101 -10.96 3.02 6.23
C ASP A 101 -12.35 3.62 6.45
N TYR A 102 -12.91 3.46 7.66
CA TYR A 102 -14.31 3.82 7.90
C TYR A 102 -14.51 4.55 9.22
N CYS A 103 -15.31 5.62 9.13
CA CYS A 103 -15.83 6.40 10.26
C CYS A 103 -17.33 6.63 10.03
N PRO A 104 -18.23 5.91 10.72
CA PRO A 104 -19.67 5.99 10.47
C PRO A 104 -20.28 7.35 10.82
N THR A 105 -19.59 8.17 11.62
CA THR A 105 -20.15 9.41 12.16
C THR A 105 -19.52 10.66 11.55
N GLY A 106 -19.44 10.74 10.21
CA GLY A 106 -19.42 11.98 9.41
C GLY A 106 -18.37 13.07 9.69
N SER A 107 -17.53 12.90 10.70
CA SER A 107 -16.49 13.83 11.13
C SER A 107 -15.58 13.09 12.09
N GLY A 108 -14.26 13.10 11.85
CA GLY A 108 -13.26 12.58 12.79
C GLY A 108 -12.24 11.62 12.20
N VAL A 109 -11.16 11.39 12.98
CA VAL A 109 -10.06 10.46 12.69
C VAL A 109 -10.63 9.04 12.52
N PRO A 110 -10.17 8.28 11.52
CA PRO A 110 -10.68 6.94 11.31
C PRO A 110 -10.36 6.08 12.52
N ARG A 111 -11.37 5.38 13.05
CA ARG A 111 -11.22 4.59 14.27
C ARG A 111 -10.93 3.11 14.01
N THR A 112 -11.23 2.63 12.81
CA THR A 112 -10.98 1.24 12.43
C THR A 112 -10.63 1.17 10.95
N ARG A 113 -9.45 0.63 10.66
CA ARG A 113 -9.08 0.21 9.32
C ARG A 113 -9.18 -1.30 9.25
N ARG A 114 -9.80 -1.85 8.20
CA ARG A 114 -10.02 -3.29 8.07
C ARG A 114 -9.51 -3.81 6.74
N LEU A 115 -8.90 -4.97 6.77
CA LEU A 115 -8.60 -5.78 5.59
C LEU A 115 -9.62 -6.90 5.51
N LEU A 116 -10.44 -6.85 4.47
CA LEU A 116 -11.58 -7.74 4.27
C LEU A 116 -11.40 -8.47 2.94
N VAL A 117 -11.71 -9.77 2.90
CA VAL A 117 -11.75 -10.55 1.66
C VAL A 117 -13.15 -11.10 1.47
N LEU A 118 -13.70 -10.88 0.28
CA LEU A 118 -15.00 -11.41 -0.12
C LEU A 118 -14.86 -12.44 -1.24
N GLU A 119 -15.63 -13.52 -1.13
CA GLU A 119 -15.88 -14.48 -2.21
C GLU A 119 -17.39 -14.52 -2.47
N ALA A 120 -17.80 -14.22 -3.70
CA ALA A 120 -19.23 -14.15 -4.07
C ALA A 120 -20.09 -13.30 -3.10
N GLY A 121 -19.51 -12.22 -2.56
CA GLY A 121 -20.18 -11.32 -1.61
C GLY A 121 -20.18 -11.79 -0.14
N VAL A 122 -19.60 -12.95 0.16
CA VAL A 122 -19.48 -13.48 1.53
C VAL A 122 -18.07 -13.25 2.05
N ALA A 123 -17.94 -12.77 3.28
CA ALA A 123 -16.64 -12.56 3.91
C ALA A 123 -15.93 -13.89 4.21
N THR A 124 -14.77 -14.10 3.60
CA THR A 124 -13.89 -15.26 3.83
C THR A 124 -12.71 -14.91 4.76
N PHE A 125 -12.38 -13.63 4.89
CA PHE A 125 -11.40 -13.09 5.83
C PHE A 125 -11.83 -11.70 6.27
N ASP A 126 -11.72 -11.40 7.56
CA ASP A 126 -12.04 -10.09 8.11
C ASP A 126 -11.10 -9.79 9.28
N HIS A 127 -10.24 -8.78 9.09
CA HIS A 127 -9.21 -8.40 10.07
C HIS A 127 -9.22 -6.90 10.33
N GLU A 128 -9.35 -6.52 11.60
CA GLU A 128 -9.14 -5.14 12.04
C GLU A 128 -7.65 -4.87 12.18
N LEU A 129 -7.14 -3.90 11.42
CA LEU A 129 -5.74 -3.55 11.45
C LEU A 129 -5.40 -2.87 12.77
N LEU A 130 -4.33 -3.36 13.39
CA LEU A 130 -3.75 -2.76 14.58
C LEU A 130 -2.95 -1.50 14.20
N ALA A 131 -2.65 -0.65 15.18
CA ALA A 131 -1.79 0.51 14.97
C ALA A 131 -0.38 0.15 14.46
N SER A 132 0.08 -1.09 14.71
CA SER A 132 1.33 -1.64 14.19
C SER A 132 1.25 -2.07 12.72
N GLU A 133 0.07 -2.01 12.10
CA GLU A 133 -0.22 -2.40 10.72
C GLU A 133 -0.70 -1.17 9.93
N PRO A 134 0.19 -0.19 9.68
CA PRO A 134 -0.19 1.14 9.18
C PRO A 134 -0.44 1.16 7.67
N PHE A 135 -1.12 0.14 7.12
CA PHE A 135 -1.39 0.06 5.69
C PHE A 135 -2.48 1.05 5.30
N ASP A 136 -2.29 1.84 4.26
CA ASP A 136 -3.23 2.88 3.81
C ASP A 136 -4.05 2.45 2.59
N GLU A 137 -3.43 1.76 1.65
CA GLU A 137 -4.07 1.30 0.40
C GLU A 137 -3.60 -0.10 0.02
N VAL A 138 -4.45 -0.83 -0.68
CA VAL A 138 -4.10 -2.04 -1.44
C VAL A 138 -3.96 -1.67 -2.91
N LEU A 139 -2.76 -1.83 -3.46
CA LEU A 139 -2.44 -1.44 -4.84
C LEU A 139 -2.63 -2.58 -5.84
N SER A 140 -2.12 -3.75 -5.50
CA SER A 140 -2.14 -4.92 -6.40
C SER A 140 -2.06 -6.22 -5.61
N ALA A 141 -2.28 -7.32 -6.32
CA ALA A 141 -2.16 -8.66 -5.80
C ALA A 141 -1.48 -9.57 -6.83
N SER A 142 -0.63 -10.50 -6.38
CA SER A 142 0.01 -11.51 -7.23
C SER A 142 0.46 -12.71 -6.41
N ASP A 143 0.37 -13.90 -6.97
CA ASP A 143 0.97 -15.11 -6.39
C ASP A 143 2.47 -15.09 -6.64
N LEU A 144 3.24 -14.76 -5.60
CA LEU A 144 4.69 -14.55 -5.68
C LEU A 144 5.48 -15.80 -5.32
N ASP A 145 4.91 -16.67 -4.48
CA ASP A 145 5.58 -17.91 -4.03
C ASP A 145 5.11 -19.17 -4.78
N GLY A 146 4.08 -19.06 -5.60
CA GLY A 146 3.54 -20.13 -6.42
C GLY A 146 2.68 -21.11 -5.65
N ASP A 147 2.23 -20.76 -4.44
CA ASP A 147 1.35 -21.61 -3.63
C ASP A 147 -0.13 -21.59 -4.10
N GLY A 148 -0.42 -20.79 -5.13
CA GLY A 148 -1.74 -20.59 -5.70
C GLY A 148 -2.55 -19.51 -4.99
N ARG A 149 -1.99 -18.85 -3.98
CA ARG A 149 -2.57 -17.72 -3.25
C ARG A 149 -1.78 -16.46 -3.58
N ALA A 150 -2.46 -15.34 -3.62
CA ALA A 150 -1.89 -14.04 -3.93
C ALA A 150 -1.44 -13.32 -2.66
N GLU A 151 -0.24 -12.78 -2.71
CA GLU A 151 0.23 -11.74 -1.81
C GLU A 151 -0.31 -10.38 -2.24
N LEU A 152 -0.58 -9.53 -1.25
CA LEU A 152 -1.00 -8.15 -1.42
C LEU A 152 0.20 -7.21 -1.45
N LEU A 153 0.18 -6.23 -2.35
CA LEU A 153 1.02 -5.04 -2.26
C LEU A 153 0.22 -3.92 -1.60
N LEU A 154 0.65 -3.49 -0.41
CA LEU A 154 0.04 -2.41 0.36
C LEU A 154 0.95 -1.20 0.45
N THR A 155 0.40 0.00 0.59
CA THR A 155 1.15 1.22 0.87
C THR A 155 1.08 1.60 2.35
N THR A 156 2.09 2.32 2.82
CA THR A 156 2.07 3.08 4.06
C THR A 156 2.68 4.45 3.79
N SER A 157 1.89 5.48 3.97
CA SER A 157 2.30 6.88 3.94
C SER A 157 2.97 7.24 5.26
N ARG A 158 4.13 7.86 5.18
CA ARG A 158 4.88 8.35 6.34
C ARG A 158 5.29 9.78 6.14
N PHE A 159 5.39 10.51 7.24
CA PHE A 159 6.01 11.82 7.27
C PHE A 159 7.23 11.76 8.18
N GLU A 160 8.43 11.93 7.61
CA GLU A 160 9.71 11.85 8.32
C GLU A 160 10.59 13.01 7.84
N ASP A 161 11.25 13.71 8.77
CA ASP A 161 12.15 14.83 8.46
C ASP A 161 11.57 15.90 7.51
N GLY A 162 10.28 16.21 7.66
CA GLY A 162 9.60 17.19 6.82
C GLY A 162 9.24 16.70 5.42
N ARG A 163 9.32 15.38 5.16
CA ARG A 163 9.08 14.78 3.85
C ARG A 163 8.02 13.69 3.93
N SER A 164 7.12 13.70 2.95
CA SER A 164 6.20 12.59 2.72
C SER A 164 6.93 11.46 2.00
N MET A 165 6.78 10.25 2.52
CA MET A 165 7.32 9.01 1.96
C MET A 165 6.22 7.98 1.84
N VAL A 166 6.40 7.03 0.93
CA VAL A 166 5.53 5.87 0.79
C VAL A 166 6.39 4.63 0.92
N ASP A 167 6.08 3.80 1.91
CA ASP A 167 6.60 2.45 2.02
C ASP A 167 5.61 1.49 1.33
N LEU A 168 6.12 0.47 0.67
CA LEU A 168 5.40 -0.59 -0.01
C LEU A 168 5.65 -1.88 0.74
N SER A 169 4.60 -2.56 1.18
CA SER A 169 4.70 -3.82 1.91
C SER A 169 4.06 -4.94 1.11
N VAL A 170 4.81 -6.05 0.98
CA VAL A 170 4.25 -7.31 0.49
C VAL A 170 3.73 -8.09 1.68
N VAL A 171 2.45 -8.46 1.64
CA VAL A 171 1.75 -9.09 2.75
C VAL A 171 1.06 -10.35 2.26
N ALA A 172 1.31 -11.46 2.93
CA ALA A 172 0.52 -12.67 2.77
C ALA A 172 -0.58 -12.70 3.83
N LEU A 173 -1.79 -13.10 3.47
CA LEU A 173 -2.80 -13.43 4.47
C LEU A 173 -2.51 -14.84 4.97
N ARG A 174 -2.15 -15.02 6.24
CA ARG A 174 -1.82 -16.36 6.77
C ARG A 174 -2.43 -16.54 8.16
N GLY A 175 -3.23 -17.59 8.32
CA GLY A 175 -3.92 -17.85 9.59
C GLY A 175 -4.92 -16.74 9.93
N ALA A 176 -4.77 -16.14 11.12
CA ALA A 176 -5.73 -15.18 11.66
C ALA A 176 -5.49 -13.71 11.23
N GLY A 177 -4.42 -13.41 10.49
CA GLY A 177 -4.08 -12.02 10.17
C GLY A 177 -3.10 -11.85 9.00
N PRO A 178 -2.81 -10.59 8.64
CA PRO A 178 -1.80 -10.27 7.65
C PRO A 178 -0.39 -10.53 8.17
N ALA A 179 0.47 -11.09 7.33
CA ALA A 179 1.88 -11.32 7.60
C ALA A 179 2.74 -10.58 6.58
N THR A 180 3.45 -9.54 7.03
CA THR A 180 4.39 -8.80 6.17
C THR A 180 5.58 -9.67 5.82
N LEU A 181 5.74 -9.96 4.53
CA LEU A 181 6.89 -10.70 3.99
C LEU A 181 8.09 -9.79 3.80
N GLY A 182 7.85 -8.52 3.47
CA GLY A 182 8.90 -7.51 3.38
C GLY A 182 8.36 -6.14 3.04
N THR A 183 9.19 -5.14 3.26
CA THR A 183 8.87 -3.73 3.02
C THR A 183 9.96 -3.09 2.18
N TRP A 184 9.54 -2.22 1.28
CA TRP A 184 10.39 -1.46 0.37
C TRP A 184 10.00 0.01 0.41
N ARG A 185 10.98 0.91 0.50
CA ARG A 185 10.70 2.34 0.42
C ARG A 185 10.60 2.77 -1.03
N ALA A 186 9.42 3.18 -1.48
CA ALA A 186 9.27 3.77 -2.80
C ALA A 186 10.02 5.11 -2.85
N VAL A 187 10.82 5.30 -3.89
CA VAL A 187 11.61 6.53 -4.02
C VAL A 187 10.68 7.64 -4.51
N VAL A 188 10.34 8.55 -3.59
CA VAL A 188 9.65 9.80 -3.90
C VAL A 188 10.60 10.96 -3.59
N HIS A 189 11.49 11.30 -4.51
CA HIS A 189 12.37 12.47 -4.33
C HIS A 189 11.76 13.68 -5.00
N CYS A 190 11.23 14.62 -4.21
CA CYS A 190 11.02 16.00 -4.63
C CYS A 190 11.95 16.89 -3.80
N ASN A 191 13.09 17.27 -4.37
CA ASN A 191 14.01 18.24 -3.78
C ASN A 191 14.16 19.38 -4.80
N PRO A 192 13.95 20.66 -4.44
CA PRO A 192 14.08 21.78 -5.38
C PRO A 192 15.51 21.95 -5.95
N ARG A 193 16.51 21.29 -5.36
CA ARG A 193 17.91 21.32 -5.83
C ARG A 193 18.32 20.06 -6.63
N GLU A 194 17.46 19.06 -6.75
CA GLU A 194 17.78 17.79 -7.42
C GLU A 194 16.63 17.36 -8.35
N PRO A 195 16.90 16.58 -9.41
CA PRO A 195 15.84 16.07 -10.26
C PRO A 195 14.94 15.08 -9.50
N ARG A 196 13.63 15.09 -9.82
CA ARG A 196 12.62 14.20 -9.27
C ARG A 196 12.93 12.78 -9.68
N ARG A 197 13.20 11.90 -8.72
CA ARG A 197 13.19 10.46 -8.95
C ARG A 197 11.84 9.93 -8.49
N THR A 198 11.17 9.24 -9.39
CA THR A 198 9.90 8.57 -9.11
C THR A 198 10.04 7.12 -9.51
N THR A 199 9.70 6.21 -8.60
CA THR A 199 9.53 4.80 -8.95
C THR A 199 8.41 4.67 -9.99
N LEU A 200 8.73 4.18 -11.18
CA LEU A 200 7.80 3.90 -12.27
C LEU A 200 7.16 2.52 -12.11
N ALA A 201 7.97 1.53 -11.75
CA ALA A 201 7.49 0.18 -11.48
C ALA A 201 8.26 -0.43 -10.31
N LEU A 202 7.58 -1.28 -9.54
CA LEU A 202 8.21 -2.12 -8.53
C LEU A 202 8.21 -3.56 -9.02
N HIS A 203 9.39 -4.16 -9.01
CA HIS A 203 9.59 -5.57 -9.25
C HIS A 203 9.96 -6.28 -7.95
N VAL A 204 9.55 -7.53 -7.84
CA VAL A 204 9.90 -8.40 -6.73
C VAL A 204 10.28 -9.78 -7.25
N ARG A 205 11.25 -10.42 -6.60
CA ARG A 205 11.42 -11.87 -6.65
C ARG A 205 11.49 -12.40 -5.24
N LEU A 206 11.15 -13.68 -5.04
CA LEU A 206 11.41 -14.34 -3.78
C LEU A 206 12.78 -15.04 -3.81
N ASP A 207 13.56 -14.87 -2.74
CA ASP A 207 14.85 -15.51 -2.51
C ASP A 207 14.78 -16.25 -1.17
N GLY A 208 14.67 -17.57 -1.22
CA GLY A 208 14.40 -18.39 -0.03
C GLY A 208 13.10 -18.03 0.70
N GLY A 209 12.10 -17.51 -0.02
CA GLY A 209 10.82 -17.04 0.55
C GLY A 209 10.82 -15.59 1.05
N ALA A 210 11.97 -14.91 1.07
CA ALA A 210 12.05 -13.49 1.38
C ALA A 210 11.95 -12.65 0.09
N PRO A 211 11.13 -11.58 0.07
CA PRO A 211 11.04 -10.71 -1.09
C PRO A 211 12.31 -9.86 -1.26
N VAL A 212 12.86 -9.89 -2.46
CA VAL A 212 13.93 -9.01 -2.93
C VAL A 212 13.33 -8.06 -3.94
N PHE A 213 13.33 -6.78 -3.58
CA PHE A 213 12.72 -5.71 -4.36
C PHE A 213 13.73 -5.07 -5.32
N ARG A 214 13.21 -4.61 -6.45
CA ARG A 214 13.93 -3.75 -7.39
C ARG A 214 12.98 -2.72 -7.96
N ASP A 215 13.39 -1.47 -7.95
CA ASP A 215 12.66 -0.38 -8.59
C ASP A 215 13.13 -0.17 -10.04
N ALA A 216 12.17 0.12 -10.92
CA ALA A 216 12.41 0.85 -12.15
C ALA A 216 12.12 2.32 -11.88
N VAL A 217 13.14 3.18 -11.96
CA VAL A 217 13.03 4.59 -11.60
C VAL A 217 13.09 5.46 -12.85
N THR A 218 12.19 6.43 -12.93
CA THR A 218 12.32 7.54 -13.88
C THR A 218 12.86 8.78 -13.18
N THR A 219 13.62 9.60 -13.92
CA THR A 219 14.15 10.87 -13.42
C THR A 219 13.62 12.00 -14.29
N SER A 220 12.85 12.93 -13.71
CA SER A 220 12.33 14.13 -14.37
C SER A 220 12.69 15.38 -13.56
N ARG A 221 12.57 16.60 -14.12
CA ARG A 221 12.80 17.82 -13.31
C ARG A 221 11.59 18.07 -12.40
N CYS A 222 11.84 18.40 -11.13
CA CYS A 222 10.77 18.84 -10.23
C CYS A 222 10.14 20.12 -10.81
N VAL A 223 8.83 20.09 -11.07
CA VAL A 223 8.05 21.30 -11.38
C VAL A 223 7.21 21.59 -10.15
N TYR A 224 7.56 22.64 -9.42
CA TYR A 224 6.70 23.17 -8.37
C TYR A 224 5.79 24.22 -8.99
N PRO A 225 4.47 24.20 -8.73
CA PRO A 225 3.65 25.37 -9.01
C PRO A 225 4.27 26.56 -8.26
N PRO A 226 4.25 27.77 -8.85
CA PRO A 226 4.76 28.95 -8.16
C PRO A 226 4.02 29.10 -6.82
N SER A 227 4.76 29.46 -5.77
CA SER A 227 4.14 29.80 -4.50
C SER A 227 3.05 30.84 -4.74
N PRO A 228 1.87 30.72 -4.11
CA PRO A 228 0.88 31.77 -4.18
C PRO A 228 1.53 33.09 -3.72
N PRO A 229 1.14 34.24 -4.29
CA PRO A 229 1.66 35.53 -3.84
C PRO A 229 1.45 35.66 -2.33
N GLY A 230 2.48 36.11 -1.63
CA GLY A 230 2.41 36.38 -0.20
C GLY A 230 1.33 37.44 0.12
N PRO A 231 0.87 37.49 1.38
CA PRO A 231 -0.09 38.50 1.82
C PRO A 231 0.45 39.93 1.67
#